data_AF-A0A0G1M6T0-F1
#
_entry.id   AF-A0A0G1M6T0-F1
#
_cell.length_a   1.000
_cell.length_b   1.000
_cell.length_c   1.000
_cell.angle_alpha   90.00
_cell.angle_beta   90.00
_cell.angle_gamma   90.00
#
_symmetry.space_group_name_H-M   'P 1'
#
loop_
_entity.id
_entity.type
_entity.pdbx_description
1 polymer ?
#
loop_
_entity_poly.entity_id
_entity_poly.type
_entity_poly.pdbx_seq_one_letter_code
_entity_poly.pdbx_strand_id
1 'polypeptide(L)'
;MPTDVYKQLIWDYQISPSEFDLILSGQKTFGSLNQAWAISRILENLNYYDAIKLVSLDSIKNNWSEVKPILFKKAIKDGYEFVLQRHALSHTG
;
A
#
# COMPACT_ATOMS: atom_id res chain seq x y z
N MET A 1 -7.62 -12.97 -7.19
CA MET A 1 -6.53 -11.99 -7.04
C MET A 1 -6.29 -11.30 -8.37
N PRO A 2 -6.01 -9.98 -8.40
CA PRO A 2 -5.68 -9.26 -9.61
C PRO A 2 -4.22 -9.54 -9.99
N THR A 3 -3.98 -10.76 -10.45
CA THR A 3 -2.64 -11.33 -10.68
C THR A 3 -1.81 -10.49 -11.63
N ASP A 4 -2.42 -9.85 -12.62
CA ASP A 4 -1.70 -9.04 -13.61
C ASP A 4 -1.28 -7.67 -13.07
N VAL A 5 -2.08 -7.08 -12.17
CA VAL A 5 -1.69 -5.85 -11.46
C VAL A 5 -0.52 -6.13 -10.54
N TYR A 6 -0.55 -7.23 -9.79
CA TYR A 6 0.58 -7.61 -8.94
C TYR A 6 1.84 -7.83 -9.75
N LYS A 7 1.80 -8.56 -10.88
CA LYS A 7 2.97 -8.70 -11.77
C LYS A 7 3.56 -7.34 -12.18
N GLN A 8 2.72 -6.36 -12.50
CA GLN A 8 3.17 -5.00 -12.82
C GLN A 8 3.76 -4.27 -11.61
N LEU A 9 3.29 -4.53 -10.39
CA LEU A 9 3.82 -3.90 -9.17
C LEU A 9 5.16 -4.48 -8.73
N ILE A 10 5.51 -5.69 -9.16
CA ILE A 10 6.70 -6.43 -8.70
C ILE A 10 7.61 -6.88 -9.84
N TRP A 11 7.47 -6.28 -11.03
CA TRP A 11 8.24 -6.65 -12.24
C TRP A 11 9.76 -6.57 -12.03
N ASP A 12 10.20 -5.70 -11.13
CA ASP A 12 11.59 -5.44 -10.74
C ASP A 12 12.10 -6.32 -9.58
N TYR A 13 11.26 -7.22 -9.06
CA TYR A 13 11.57 -8.06 -7.90
C TYR A 13 11.49 -9.56 -8.23
N GLN A 14 12.35 -10.35 -7.58
CA GLN A 14 12.34 -11.82 -7.64
C GLN A 14 11.32 -12.42 -6.66
N ILE A 15 10.06 -11.98 -6.74
CA ILE A 15 8.94 -12.56 -5.98
C ILE A 15 7.76 -12.84 -6.91
N SER A 16 6.88 -13.76 -6.51
CA SER A 16 5.65 -14.07 -7.23
C SER A 16 4.48 -13.19 -6.79
N PRO A 17 3.40 -13.05 -7.59
CA PRO A 17 2.18 -12.37 -7.18
C PRO A 17 1.57 -12.91 -5.89
N SER A 18 1.65 -14.22 -5.66
CA SER A 18 1.20 -14.85 -4.42
C SER A 18 2.06 -14.47 -3.22
N GLU A 19 3.37 -14.32 -3.41
CA GLU A 19 4.25 -13.84 -2.34
C GLU A 19 4.00 -12.37 -2.03
N PHE A 20 3.75 -11.55 -3.06
CA PHE A 20 3.34 -10.17 -2.87
C PHE A 20 2.04 -10.05 -2.06
N ASP A 21 1.06 -10.91 -2.32
CA ASP A 21 -0.19 -10.96 -1.55
C ASP A 21 0.04 -11.34 -0.07
N LEU A 22 0.93 -12.30 0.19
CA LEU A 22 1.33 -12.66 1.55
C LEU A 22 2.07 -11.52 2.27
N ILE A 23 2.88 -10.74 1.55
CA ILE A 23 3.55 -9.54 2.11
C ILE A 23 2.51 -8.45 2.38
N LEU A 24 1.61 -8.18 1.43
CA LEU A 24 0.58 -7.15 1.52
C LEU A 24 -0.41 -7.42 2.68
N SER A 25 -0.70 -8.69 2.96
CA SER A 25 -1.52 -9.09 4.09
C SER A 25 -0.76 -9.14 5.42
N GLY A 26 0.55 -8.88 5.42
CA GLY A 26 1.39 -8.93 6.62
C GLY A 26 1.73 -10.35 7.10
N GLN A 27 1.38 -11.38 6.31
CA GLN A 27 1.64 -12.79 6.65
C GLN A 27 3.09 -13.21 6.39
N LYS A 28 3.80 -12.48 5.52
CA LYS A 28 5.19 -12.79 5.17
C LYS A 28 6.04 -11.52 5.05
N THR A 29 7.33 -11.67 5.31
CA THR A 29 8.34 -10.64 5.09
C THR A 29 9.54 -11.28 4.45
N PHE A 30 10.16 -10.61 3.48
CA PHE A 30 11.38 -11.07 2.82
C PHE A 30 12.45 -9.98 2.89
N GLY A 31 13.41 -10.11 3.81
CA GLY A 31 14.38 -9.05 4.05
C GLY A 31 13.68 -7.74 4.39
N SER A 32 13.87 -6.71 3.55
CA SER A 32 13.20 -5.40 3.68
C SER A 32 11.79 -5.34 3.07
N LEU A 33 11.32 -6.39 2.40
CA LEU A 33 9.99 -6.44 1.77
C LEU A 33 8.95 -6.82 2.82
N ASN A 34 8.43 -5.82 3.51
CA ASN A 34 7.38 -5.95 4.52
C ASN A 34 6.05 -5.35 4.01
N GLN A 35 5.01 -5.40 4.86
CA GLN A 35 3.69 -4.89 4.51
C GLN A 35 3.73 -3.40 4.11
N ALA A 36 4.48 -2.55 4.83
CA ALA A 36 4.64 -1.14 4.50
C ALA A 36 5.26 -0.94 3.11
N TRP A 37 6.26 -1.74 2.75
CA TRP A 37 6.81 -1.76 1.40
C TRP A 37 5.74 -2.14 0.36
N ALA A 38 4.97 -3.21 0.58
CA ALA A 38 3.94 -3.64 -0.38
C ALA A 38 2.84 -2.59 -0.56
N ILE A 39 2.40 -1.96 0.52
CA ILE A 39 1.45 -0.84 0.48
C ILE A 39 2.05 0.30 -0.33
N SER A 40 3.29 0.71 -0.05
CA SER A 40 3.95 1.79 -0.78
C SER A 40 4.01 1.55 -2.30
N ARG A 41 4.25 0.30 -2.74
CA ARG A 41 4.22 -0.08 -4.17
C ARG A 41 2.85 0.16 -4.79
N ILE A 42 1.77 -0.20 -4.09
CA ILE A 42 0.41 0.05 -4.56
C ILE A 42 0.14 1.55 -4.70
N LEU A 43 0.42 2.34 -3.66
CA LEU A 43 0.09 3.77 -3.66
C LEU A 43 0.89 4.59 -4.69
N GLU A 44 2.13 4.19 -4.99
CA GLU A 44 3.00 4.90 -5.95
C GLU A 44 2.65 4.63 -7.41
N ASN A 45 2.13 3.44 -7.70
CA ASN A 45 1.95 2.96 -9.07
C ASN A 45 0.49 2.93 -9.51
N LEU A 46 -0.47 2.93 -8.58
CA LEU A 46 -1.89 2.92 -8.89
C LEU A 46 -2.55 4.25 -8.55
N ASN A 47 -3.68 4.53 -9.21
CA ASN A 47 -4.57 5.60 -8.78
C ASN A 47 -5.30 5.19 -7.49
N TYR A 48 -5.88 6.18 -6.81
CA TYR A 48 -6.58 5.98 -5.54
C TYR A 48 -7.64 4.88 -5.58
N TYR A 49 -8.49 4.86 -6.60
CA TYR A 49 -9.62 3.93 -6.70
C TYR A 49 -9.17 2.48 -6.91
N ASP A 50 -8.07 2.27 -7.62
CA ASP A 50 -7.51 0.92 -7.77
C ASP A 50 -6.72 0.50 -6.53
N ALA A 51 -6.00 1.42 -5.90
CA ALA A 51 -5.30 1.14 -4.64
C ALA A 51 -6.25 0.66 -3.54
N ILE A 52 -7.37 1.35 -3.31
CA ILE A 52 -8.33 0.98 -2.25
C ILE A 52 -9.06 -0.35 -2.49
N LYS A 53 -9.05 -0.88 -3.72
CA LYS A 53 -9.57 -2.23 -4.01
C LYS A 53 -8.60 -3.32 -3.57
N LEU A 54 -7.31 -3.01 -3.45
CA LEU A 54 -6.25 -3.96 -3.11
C LEU A 54 -5.87 -3.88 -1.64
N VAL A 55 -5.89 -2.68 -1.06
CA VAL A 55 -5.56 -2.45 0.34
C VAL A 55 -6.61 -1.52 0.96
N SER A 56 -7.18 -1.94 2.09
CA SER A 56 -8.18 -1.13 2.79
C SER A 56 -7.56 0.14 3.37
N LEU A 57 -8.38 1.18 3.54
CA LEU A 57 -7.94 2.42 4.20
C LEU A 57 -7.44 2.17 5.63
N ASP A 58 -8.02 1.22 6.35
CA ASP A 58 -7.56 0.84 7.69
C ASP A 58 -6.16 0.22 7.65
N SER A 59 -5.87 -0.65 6.69
CA SER A 59 -4.53 -1.22 6.50
C SER A 59 -3.51 -0.14 6.16
N ILE A 60 -3.87 0.83 5.30
CA ILE A 60 -3.01 1.99 5.02
C ILE A 60 -2.79 2.81 6.29
N LYS A 61 -3.85 3.12 7.04
CA LYS A 61 -3.81 3.92 8.27
C LYS A 61 -2.89 3.30 9.31
N ASN A 62 -3.07 2.00 9.58
CA ASN A 62 -2.31 1.27 10.57
C ASN A 62 -0.82 1.18 10.24
N ASN A 63 -0.46 1.24 8.95
CA ASN A 63 0.92 1.19 8.47
C ASN A 63 1.48 2.57 8.07
N TRP A 64 0.72 3.66 8.24
CA TRP A 64 1.02 4.94 7.58
C TRP A 64 2.37 5.53 7.99
N SER A 65 2.76 5.40 9.27
CA SER A 65 4.05 5.88 9.78
C SER A 65 5.25 5.24 9.08
N GLU A 66 5.12 3.98 8.63
CA GLU A 66 6.15 3.25 7.90
C GLU A 66 6.03 3.44 6.39
N VAL A 67 4.81 3.56 5.86
CA VAL A 67 4.56 3.77 4.43
C VAL A 67 5.00 5.17 3.98
N LYS A 68 4.63 6.22 4.72
CA LYS A 68 4.89 7.63 4.38
C LYS A 68 6.35 7.94 4.05
N PRO A 69 7.36 7.49 4.81
CA PRO A 69 8.76 7.76 4.48
C PRO A 69 9.24 7.03 3.22
N ILE A 70 8.63 5.90 2.85
CA ILE A 70 9.02 5.10 1.67
C ILE A 70 8.50 5.72 0.37
N LEU A 71 7.33 6.38 0.40
CA LEU A 71 6.76 7.04 -0.77
C LEU A 71 7.76 8.06 -1.34
N PHE A 72 7.83 8.15 -2.67
CA PHE A 72 8.67 9.08 -3.39
C PHE A 72 7.90 10.35 -3.79
N LYS A 73 6.67 10.20 -4.29
CA LYS A 73 5.89 11.31 -4.84
C LYS A 73 5.22 12.11 -3.73
N LYS A 74 5.60 13.38 -3.57
CA LYS A 74 4.99 14.30 -2.58
C LYS A 74 3.47 14.39 -2.75
N ALA A 75 2.96 14.46 -3.98
CA ALA A 75 1.53 14.53 -4.24
C ALA A 75 0.76 13.30 -3.72
N ILE A 76 1.35 12.10 -3.79
CA ILE A 76 0.75 10.88 -3.24
C ILE A 76 0.76 10.93 -1.72
N LYS A 77 1.87 11.35 -1.10
CA LYS A 77 1.96 11.54 0.36
C LYS A 77 0.86 12.48 0.87
N ASP A 78 0.79 13.67 0.29
CA ASP A 78 -0.17 14.71 0.70
C ASP A 78 -1.62 14.25 0.48
N GLY A 79 -1.90 13.60 -0.66
CA GLY A 79 -3.23 13.09 -0.99
C GLY A 79 -3.72 12.03 0.00
N TYR A 80 -2.90 11.03 0.31
CA TYR A 80 -3.26 10.00 1.29
C TYR A 80 -3.30 10.55 2.72
N GLU A 81 -2.39 11.46 3.09
CA GLU A 81 -2.43 12.11 4.40
C GLU A 81 -3.76 12.85 4.62
N PHE A 82 -4.23 13.60 3.61
CA PHE A 82 -5.53 14.24 3.64
C PHE A 82 -6.70 13.25 3.79
N VAL A 83 -6.71 12.16 3.01
CA VAL A 83 -7.75 11.13 3.10
C VAL A 83 -7.79 10.47 4.48
N LEU A 84 -6.63 10.11 5.02
CA LEU A 84 -6.53 9.44 6.32
C LEU A 84 -6.96 10.34 7.48
N GLN A 85 -6.60 11.63 7.44
CA GLN A 85 -7.06 12.60 8.42
C GLN A 85 -8.60 12.74 8.38
N ARG A 86 -9.18 12.84 7.18
CA ARG A 86 -10.64 12.94 7.03
C ARG A 86 -11.37 11.68 7.49
N HIS A 87 -10.84 10.50 7.16
CA HIS A 87 -11.42 9.23 7.58
C HIS A 87 -11.42 9.05 9.10
N ALA A 88 -10.36 9.51 9.78
CA ALA A 88 -10.28 9.51 11.23
C ALA A 88 -11.36 10.40 11.87
N LEU A 89 -11.62 11.57 11.28
CA LEU A 89 -12.66 12.49 11.74
C LEU A 89 -14.08 11.92 11.55
N SER A 90 -14.34 11.18 10.46
CA SER A 90 -15.66 10.59 10.19
C SER A 90 -16.03 9.42 11.11
N HIS A 91 -15.06 8.78 11.77
CA HIS A 91 -15.30 7.70 12.75
C HIS A 91 -15.46 8.21 14.19
N THR A 92 -15.35 9.52 14.42
CA THR A 92 -15.47 10.14 15.75
C THR A 92 -16.79 10.93 15.90
N GLY A 93 -17.79 10.62 15.07
CA GLY A 93 -19.12 11.25 15.08
C GLY A 93 -20.23 10.26 15.41
#